data_AF-A0A7K4QJU9-F1
#
_entry.id   AF-A0A7K4QJU9-F1
#
_cell.length_a   1.000
_cell.length_b   1.000
_cell.length_c   1.000
_cell.angle_alpha   90.00
_cell.angle_beta   90.00
_cell.angle_gamma   90.00
#
_symmetry.space_group_name_H-M   'P 1'
#
loop_
_entity.id
_entity.type
_entity.pdbx_description
1 polymer ?
#
loop_
_entity_poly.entity_id
_entity_poly.type
_entity_poly.pdbx_seq_one_letter_code
_entity_poly.pdbx_strand_id
1 'polypeptide(L)'
;MEDRSHKVLLALVMLFLFAVIVLQYVCPGTECQLLRLRALSPAAAGDPYRAEDETPARFVPRFNFSDDDLLRRVDFNIKGDDLIVFLHIQKTGGTTFGRHLVRNIQLEQPCECRAGQKKCTCHRPGKRETWLFSRFSTGWSCGLHADWTELTNCVPSVVDSKKEVRLRPSR
;
A
#
# COMPACT_ATOMS: atom_id res chain seq x y z
N MET A 1 -67.06 -15.71 -13.36
CA MET A 1 -66.32 -14.53 -12.86
C MET A 1 -65.04 -14.97 -12.16
N GLU A 2 -65.07 -16.07 -11.41
CA GLU A 2 -63.94 -16.76 -10.77
C GLU A 2 -62.69 -17.02 -11.63
N ASP A 3 -62.84 -17.57 -12.84
CA ASP A 3 -61.70 -18.03 -13.66
C ASP A 3 -60.77 -16.87 -14.09
N ARG A 4 -61.36 -15.70 -14.37
CA ARG A 4 -60.62 -14.47 -14.72
C ARG A 4 -59.89 -13.91 -13.51
N SER A 5 -60.50 -13.99 -12.33
CA SER A 5 -59.89 -13.55 -11.07
C SER A 5 -58.69 -14.43 -10.70
N HIS A 6 -58.77 -15.75 -10.88
CA HIS A 6 -57.65 -16.66 -10.64
C HIS A 6 -56.46 -16.41 -11.59
N LYS A 7 -56.73 -16.14 -12.87
CA LYS A 7 -55.67 -15.80 -13.84
C LYS A 7 -54.98 -14.48 -13.50
N VAL A 8 -55.74 -13.48 -13.05
CA VAL A 8 -55.18 -12.20 -12.59
C VAL A 8 -54.37 -12.38 -11.31
N LEU A 9 -54.87 -13.18 -10.36
CA LEU A 9 -54.14 -13.50 -9.13
C LEU A 9 -52.81 -14.21 -9.43
N LEU A 10 -52.82 -15.22 -10.31
CA LEU A 10 -51.61 -15.93 -10.74
C LEU A 10 -50.61 -14.98 -11.41
N ALA A 11 -51.07 -14.08 -12.27
CA ALA A 11 -50.21 -13.09 -12.91
C ALA A 11 -49.54 -12.14 -11.90
N LEU A 12 -50.28 -11.70 -10.87
CA LEU A 12 -49.75 -10.85 -9.80
C LEU A 12 -48.72 -11.59 -8.93
N VAL A 13 -48.98 -12.86 -8.61
CA VAL A 13 -48.04 -13.70 -7.86
C VAL A 13 -46.75 -13.93 -8.66
N MET A 14 -46.85 -14.21 -9.96
CA MET A 14 -45.70 -14.39 -10.83
C MET A 14 -44.87 -13.12 -10.97
N LEU A 15 -45.52 -11.95 -11.07
CA LEU A 15 -44.85 -10.65 -11.11
C LEU A 15 -44.10 -10.36 -9.81
N PHE A 16 -44.71 -10.69 -8.66
CA PHE A 16 -44.09 -10.55 -7.35
C PHE A 16 -42.84 -11.45 -7.21
N LEU A 17 -42.95 -12.72 -7.59
CA LEU A 17 -41.82 -13.66 -7.55
C LEU A 17 -40.67 -13.22 -8.47
N PHE A 18 -40.99 -12.75 -9.67
CA PHE A 18 -39.99 -12.22 -10.61
C PHE A 18 -39.27 -11.00 -10.03
N ALA A 19 -40.01 -10.06 -9.43
CA ALA A 19 -39.43 -8.88 -8.79
C ALA A 19 -38.50 -9.27 -7.61
N VAL A 20 -38.86 -10.28 -6.82
CA VAL A 20 -38.00 -10.80 -5.73
C VAL A 20 -36.72 -11.40 -6.29
N ILE A 21 -36.78 -12.20 -7.36
CA ILE A 21 -35.60 -12.81 -7.99
C ILE A 21 -34.67 -11.74 -8.56
N VAL A 22 -35.22 -10.75 -9.26
CA VAL A 22 -34.42 -9.62 -9.79
C VAL A 22 -33.77 -8.83 -8.66
N LEU A 23 -34.49 -8.59 -7.56
CA LEU A 23 -33.96 -7.89 -6.40
C LEU A 23 -32.82 -8.67 -5.71
N GLN A 24 -32.94 -9.99 -5.61
CA GLN A 24 -31.89 -10.88 -5.09
C GLN A 24 -30.65 -10.92 -6.00
N TYR A 25 -30.84 -10.81 -7.32
CA TYR A 25 -29.74 -10.80 -8.29
C TYR A 25 -28.99 -9.46 -8.31
N VAL A 26 -29.73 -8.34 -8.19
CA VAL A 26 -29.14 -6.99 -8.21
C VAL A 26 -28.51 -6.61 -6.87
N CYS A 27 -29.01 -7.12 -5.74
CA CYS A 27 -28.41 -6.96 -4.41
C CYS A 27 -27.73 -8.27 -3.93
N PRO A 28 -26.48 -8.58 -4.30
CA PRO A 28 -25.77 -9.73 -3.74
C PRO A 28 -25.24 -9.37 -2.35
N GLY A 29 -26.04 -9.58 -1.30
CA GLY A 29 -25.64 -9.35 0.09
C GLY A 29 -26.62 -8.49 0.89
N THR A 30 -26.32 -8.35 2.18
CA THR A 30 -27.17 -7.86 3.29
C THR A 30 -27.69 -6.42 3.22
N GLU A 31 -27.49 -5.71 2.11
CA GLU A 31 -27.71 -4.26 2.01
C GLU A 31 -29.13 -3.84 1.58
N CYS A 32 -30.03 -4.79 1.29
CA CYS A 32 -31.42 -4.49 0.90
C CYS A 32 -32.39 -4.84 2.05
N GLN A 33 -32.50 -3.93 3.04
CA GLN A 33 -33.26 -4.08 4.31
C GLN A 33 -34.77 -3.79 4.24
N LEU A 34 -35.41 -3.81 3.06
CA LEU A 34 -36.81 -3.35 2.98
C LEU A 34 -37.88 -4.41 3.35
N LEU A 35 -37.52 -5.67 3.61
CA LEU A 35 -38.52 -6.76 3.76
C LEU A 35 -38.27 -7.76 4.91
N ARG A 36 -37.55 -7.37 5.98
CA ARG A 36 -37.43 -8.23 7.17
C ARG A 36 -38.70 -8.14 8.04
N LEU A 37 -39.73 -8.94 7.71
CA LEU A 37 -40.68 -9.48 8.69
C LEU A 37 -39.98 -10.50 9.63
N ARG A 38 -38.85 -10.12 10.25
CA ARG A 38 -38.08 -11.03 11.13
C ARG A 38 -38.57 -11.02 12.58
N ALA A 39 -39.85 -10.74 12.80
CA ALA A 39 -40.46 -10.79 14.14
C ALA A 39 -40.71 -12.21 14.65
N LEU A 40 -40.47 -13.27 13.85
CA LEU A 40 -40.77 -14.66 14.21
C LEU A 40 -39.61 -15.60 13.84
N SER A 41 -38.46 -15.49 14.52
CA SER A 41 -37.46 -16.57 14.59
C SER A 41 -36.49 -16.34 15.76
N PRO A 42 -36.56 -17.14 16.84
CA PRO A 42 -35.64 -17.05 17.97
C PRO A 42 -34.44 -17.95 17.72
N ALA A 43 -33.56 -17.60 16.78
CA ALA A 43 -32.24 -18.25 16.64
C ALA A 43 -31.43 -17.58 15.52
N ALA A 44 -30.78 -16.47 15.86
CA ALA A 44 -29.48 -16.14 15.29
C ALA A 44 -28.77 -15.41 16.40
N ALA A 45 -27.94 -16.14 17.15
CA ALA A 45 -26.97 -15.53 18.04
C ALA A 45 -26.21 -14.49 17.21
N GLY A 46 -26.51 -13.21 17.46
CA GLY A 46 -25.76 -12.12 16.85
C GLY A 46 -24.31 -12.30 17.25
N ASP A 47 -23.41 -12.13 16.29
CA ASP A 47 -21.99 -12.05 16.58
C ASP A 47 -21.77 -11.01 17.68
N PRO A 48 -21.32 -11.40 18.89
CA PRO A 48 -21.14 -10.49 20.02
C PRO A 48 -20.18 -9.33 19.69
N TYR A 49 -19.33 -9.49 18.69
CA TYR A 49 -18.33 -8.51 18.27
C TYR A 49 -18.84 -7.50 17.25
N ARG A 50 -20.04 -7.68 16.69
CA ARG A 50 -20.60 -6.76 15.68
C ARG A 50 -20.83 -5.33 16.22
N ALA A 51 -21.05 -5.19 17.52
CA ALA A 51 -21.19 -3.90 18.18
C ALA A 51 -19.87 -3.13 18.30
N GLU A 52 -18.73 -3.82 18.37
CA GLU A 52 -17.39 -3.23 18.42
C GLU A 52 -16.95 -2.74 17.03
N ASP A 53 -17.27 -3.49 15.97
CA ASP A 53 -16.95 -3.12 14.57
C ASP A 53 -17.75 -1.92 14.04
N GLU A 54 -18.97 -1.69 14.54
CA GLU A 54 -19.81 -0.55 14.16
C GLU A 54 -19.58 0.71 15.01
N THR A 55 -18.76 0.63 16.06
CA THR A 55 -18.31 1.84 16.77
C THR A 55 -17.20 2.52 15.99
N PRO A 56 -17.42 3.72 15.40
CA PRO A 56 -16.30 4.51 14.88
C PRO A 56 -15.36 4.75 16.05
N ALA A 57 -14.08 4.36 15.91
CA ALA A 57 -13.07 4.48 16.96
C ALA A 57 -13.21 5.82 17.69
N ARG A 58 -13.87 5.80 18.86
CA ARG A 58 -14.46 7.01 19.46
C ARG A 58 -13.43 7.95 20.06
N PHE A 59 -12.16 7.54 20.11
CA PHE A 59 -11.06 8.42 20.44
C PHE A 59 -9.76 7.79 19.97
N VAL A 60 -9.25 8.23 18.81
CA VAL A 60 -7.82 8.11 18.53
C VAL A 60 -7.21 9.39 19.08
N PRO A 61 -6.54 9.40 20.24
CA PRO A 61 -5.90 10.60 20.75
C PRO A 61 -4.91 11.11 19.69
N ARG A 62 -5.20 12.26 19.09
CA ARG A 62 -4.29 12.91 18.14
C ARG A 62 -3.22 13.61 18.96
N PHE A 63 -1.97 13.17 18.83
CA PHE A 63 -0.83 13.87 19.39
C PHE A 63 -0.73 15.27 18.78
N ASN A 64 -0.43 16.27 19.60
CA ASN A 64 -0.28 17.65 19.14
C ASN A 64 1.12 17.86 18.55
N PHE A 65 1.24 17.66 17.24
CA PHE A 65 2.47 17.88 16.48
C PHE A 65 2.66 19.38 16.17
N SER A 66 3.91 19.85 16.15
CA SER A 66 4.23 21.18 15.63
C SER A 66 4.16 21.21 14.10
N ASP A 67 4.06 22.40 13.50
CA ASP A 67 4.16 22.53 12.04
C ASP A 67 5.49 21.98 11.51
N ASP A 68 6.56 22.15 12.30
CA ASP A 68 7.89 21.62 12.05
C ASP A 68 7.97 20.09 12.19
N ASP A 69 6.98 19.40 12.79
CA ASP A 69 6.91 17.93 12.82
C ASP A 69 6.20 17.38 11.58
N LEU A 70 5.23 18.12 11.06
CA LEU A 70 4.39 17.72 9.94
C LEU A 70 5.00 18.08 8.58
N LEU A 71 5.64 19.25 8.48
CA LEU A 71 6.13 19.78 7.22
C LEU A 71 7.56 19.28 6.93
N ARG A 72 7.68 18.14 6.24
CA ARG A 72 8.96 17.63 5.73
C ARG A 72 9.18 18.10 4.28
N ARG A 73 9.69 19.32 4.10
CA ARG A 73 10.17 19.81 2.80
C ARG A 73 11.68 19.65 2.71
N VAL A 74 12.13 18.88 1.72
CA VAL A 74 13.55 18.69 1.40
C VAL A 74 13.75 19.08 -0.05
N ASP A 75 14.62 20.05 -0.31
CA ASP A 75 15.05 20.39 -1.67
C ASP A 75 16.09 19.36 -2.14
N PHE A 76 15.59 18.23 -2.64
CA PHE A 76 16.44 17.10 -3.01
C PHE A 76 17.15 17.33 -4.35
N ASN A 77 18.46 17.51 -4.31
CA ASN A 77 19.30 17.70 -5.48
C ASN A 77 19.97 16.38 -5.93
N ILE A 78 19.33 15.67 -6.86
CA ILE A 78 19.85 14.42 -7.41
C ILE A 78 21.21 14.56 -8.12
N LYS A 79 21.52 15.74 -8.68
CA LYS A 79 22.80 16.02 -9.37
C LYS A 79 23.94 16.38 -8.40
N GLY A 80 23.58 16.84 -7.21
CA GLY A 80 24.47 17.18 -6.10
C GLY A 80 24.99 15.94 -5.36
N ASP A 81 25.08 16.04 -4.04
CA ASP A 81 25.60 14.98 -3.15
C ASP A 81 24.50 14.30 -2.30
N ASP A 82 23.24 14.70 -2.46
CA ASP A 82 22.13 14.20 -1.66
C ASP A 82 21.89 12.70 -1.89
N LEU A 83 21.67 11.97 -0.80
CA LEU A 83 21.49 10.52 -0.80
C LEU A 83 20.25 10.15 -0.01
N ILE A 84 19.32 9.45 -0.65
CA ILE A 84 18.18 8.83 0.06
C ILE A 84 18.63 7.48 0.61
N VAL A 85 18.42 7.26 1.91
CA VAL A 85 18.66 5.96 2.56
C VAL A 85 17.33 5.34 2.94
N PHE A 86 16.98 4.20 2.32
CA PHE A 86 15.75 3.48 2.63
C PHE A 86 16.02 2.36 3.65
N LEU A 87 15.65 2.63 4.91
CA LEU A 87 15.63 1.63 5.99
C LEU A 87 14.42 0.70 5.80
N HIS A 88 14.70 -0.56 5.48
CA HIS A 88 13.66 -1.56 5.19
C HIS A 88 13.41 -2.50 6.37
N ILE A 89 12.42 -2.15 7.19
CA ILE A 89 11.91 -3.01 8.28
C ILE A 89 11.18 -4.22 7.69
N GLN A 90 11.34 -5.39 8.30
CA GLN A 90 10.72 -6.61 7.81
C GLN A 90 9.18 -6.52 7.84
N LYS A 91 8.56 -7.15 6.82
CA LYS A 91 7.09 -7.33 6.72
C LYS A 91 6.26 -6.03 6.66
N THR A 92 6.88 -4.86 6.45
CA THR A 92 6.19 -3.56 6.31
C THR A 92 5.84 -3.18 4.86
N GLY A 93 5.81 -4.16 3.94
CA GLY A 93 5.59 -3.88 2.51
C GLY A 93 6.78 -3.21 1.81
N GLY A 94 7.95 -3.11 2.46
CA GLY A 94 9.12 -2.43 1.90
C GLY A 94 9.69 -3.06 0.62
N THR A 95 9.32 -4.30 0.27
CA THR A 95 9.63 -4.87 -1.05
C THR A 95 8.86 -4.18 -2.18
N THR A 96 7.59 -3.84 -1.96
CA THR A 96 6.79 -3.08 -2.93
C THR A 96 7.27 -1.65 -3.00
N PHE A 97 7.40 -0.99 -1.85
CA PHE A 97 7.88 0.39 -1.76
C PHE A 97 9.28 0.55 -2.39
N GLY A 98 10.23 -0.32 -2.03
CA GLY A 98 11.57 -0.29 -2.61
C GLY A 98 11.58 -0.50 -4.13
N ARG A 99 10.64 -1.29 -4.67
CA ARG A 99 10.52 -1.46 -6.13
C ARG A 99 10.01 -0.18 -6.80
N HIS A 100 9.11 0.56 -6.16
CA HIS A 100 8.70 1.87 -6.67
C HIS A 100 9.86 2.87 -6.68
N LEU A 101 10.73 2.87 -5.67
CA LEU A 101 11.89 3.77 -5.64
C LEU A 101 12.83 3.58 -6.85
N VAL A 102 13.02 2.33 -7.30
CA VAL A 102 13.94 2.03 -8.41
C VAL A 102 13.29 1.98 -9.79
N ARG A 103 11.95 1.94 -9.89
CA ARG A 103 11.23 1.76 -11.19
C ARG A 103 10.13 2.77 -11.47
N ASN A 104 9.66 3.52 -10.48
CA ASN A 104 8.44 4.32 -10.57
C ASN A 104 8.62 5.78 -10.13
N ILE A 105 9.85 6.28 -10.12
CA ILE A 105 10.14 7.70 -9.96
C ILE A 105 10.45 8.27 -11.34
N GLN A 106 9.83 9.39 -11.69
CA GLN A 106 10.13 10.11 -12.93
C GLN A 106 11.46 10.85 -12.75
N LEU A 107 12.49 10.38 -13.45
CA LEU A 107 13.86 10.88 -13.35
C LEU A 107 14.38 11.23 -14.74
N GLU A 108 15.25 12.24 -14.82
CA GLU A 108 16.00 12.55 -16.06
C GLU A 108 16.83 11.35 -16.52
N GLN A 109 17.46 10.65 -15.57
CA GLN A 109 18.17 9.39 -15.80
C GLN A 109 17.56 8.29 -14.90
N PRO A 110 16.77 7.35 -15.48
CA PRO A 110 16.19 6.24 -14.72
C PRO A 110 17.23 5.26 -14.18
N CYS A 111 16.86 4.46 -13.17
CA CYS A 111 17.71 3.35 -12.74
C CYS A 111 17.75 2.23 -13.79
N GLU A 112 18.93 1.63 -13.98
CA GLU A 112 19.11 0.48 -14.86
C GLU A 112 18.83 -0.83 -14.11
N CYS A 113 17.68 -1.46 -14.38
CA CYS A 113 17.30 -2.74 -13.80
C CYS A 113 17.36 -3.86 -14.85
N ARG A 114 18.31 -4.80 -14.73
CA ARG A 114 18.41 -5.94 -15.65
C ARG A 114 17.51 -7.10 -15.20
N ALA A 115 16.83 -7.75 -16.14
CA ALA A 115 16.05 -8.96 -15.86
C ALA A 115 16.95 -10.04 -15.24
N GLY A 116 16.44 -10.74 -14.22
CA GLY A 116 17.20 -11.73 -13.44
C GLY A 116 18.08 -11.14 -12.32
N GLN A 117 18.42 -9.85 -12.36
CA GLN A 117 19.13 -9.20 -11.26
C GLN A 117 18.17 -8.58 -10.26
N LYS A 118 18.40 -8.88 -8.97
CA LYS A 118 17.63 -8.27 -7.87
C LYS A 118 18.05 -6.82 -7.61
N LYS A 119 19.25 -6.43 -8.01
CA LYS A 119 19.83 -5.10 -7.80
C LYS A 119 19.79 -4.29 -9.11
N CYS A 120 19.38 -3.05 -9.02
CA CYS A 120 19.41 -2.06 -10.08
C CYS A 120 20.54 -1.06 -9.86
N THR A 121 20.97 -0.41 -10.93
CA THR A 121 21.99 0.64 -10.88
C THR A 121 21.31 2.00 -10.93
N CYS A 122 21.25 2.70 -9.78
CA CYS A 122 20.59 4.00 -9.65
C CYS A 122 21.61 5.12 -9.57
N HIS A 123 22.18 5.50 -10.70
CA HIS A 123 23.20 6.54 -10.75
C HIS A 123 22.61 7.94 -10.91
N ARG A 124 23.34 8.95 -10.43
CA ARG A 124 23.05 10.37 -10.68
C ARG A 124 23.18 10.67 -12.19
N PRO A 125 22.44 11.64 -12.73
CA PRO A 125 22.62 12.09 -14.11
C PRO A 125 24.07 12.51 -14.38
N GLY A 126 24.72 11.89 -15.38
CA GLY A 126 26.09 12.24 -15.80
C GLY A 126 27.22 11.83 -14.83
N LYS A 127 26.91 11.16 -13.72
CA LYS A 127 27.93 10.62 -12.79
C LYS A 127 27.69 9.14 -12.57
N ARG A 128 28.71 8.39 -12.14
CA ARG A 128 28.55 6.97 -11.78
C ARG A 128 28.12 6.78 -10.31
N GLU A 129 27.87 7.85 -9.55
CA GLU A 129 27.51 7.82 -8.12
C GLU A 129 26.06 7.46 -7.89
N THR A 130 25.77 6.75 -6.81
CA THR A 130 24.39 6.38 -6.47
C THR A 130 23.72 7.50 -5.68
N TRP A 131 22.45 7.82 -6.00
CA TRP A 131 21.62 8.76 -5.24
C TRP A 131 20.65 8.05 -4.28
N LEU A 132 20.58 6.71 -4.36
CA LEU A 132 19.73 5.87 -3.54
C LEU A 132 20.54 4.76 -2.88
N PHE A 133 20.46 4.67 -1.55
CA PHE A 133 20.96 3.56 -0.75
C PHE A 133 19.78 2.70 -0.29
N SER A 134 19.71 1.48 -0.83
CA SER A 134 18.61 0.54 -0.54
C SER A 134 19.00 -0.88 -0.94
N ARG A 135 18.21 -1.87 -0.49
CA ARG A 135 18.33 -3.26 -0.96
C ARG A 135 18.37 -3.39 -2.48
N PHE A 136 17.55 -2.64 -3.21
CA PHE A 136 17.43 -2.77 -4.66
C PHE A 136 18.38 -1.86 -5.45
N SER A 137 19.17 -1.00 -4.81
CA SER A 137 20.19 -0.19 -5.47
C SER A 137 21.61 -0.59 -5.06
N THR A 138 21.92 -0.58 -3.76
CA THR A 138 23.24 -0.90 -3.21
C THR A 138 23.33 -2.33 -2.67
N GLY A 139 22.20 -2.99 -2.43
CA GLY A 139 22.16 -4.31 -1.82
C GLY A 139 22.19 -4.24 -0.30
N TRP A 140 22.70 -5.27 0.33
CA TRP A 140 22.87 -5.36 1.79
C TRP A 140 24.27 -4.93 2.22
N SER A 141 24.74 -3.78 1.74
CA SER A 141 26.13 -3.33 1.98
C SER A 141 26.45 -3.07 3.46
N CYS A 142 25.43 -2.83 4.29
CA CYS A 142 25.57 -2.56 5.72
C CYS A 142 24.89 -3.63 6.60
N GLY A 143 24.60 -4.81 6.06
CA GLY A 143 23.87 -5.86 6.77
C GLY A 143 22.51 -6.20 6.14
N LEU A 144 22.04 -7.42 6.39
CA LEU A 144 20.74 -7.90 5.94
C LEU A 144 19.64 -7.31 6.85
N HIS A 145 18.75 -6.50 6.27
CA HIS A 145 17.73 -5.75 7.02
C HIS A 145 18.32 -4.80 8.08
N ALA A 146 19.40 -4.11 7.71
CA ALA A 146 20.09 -3.19 8.60
C ALA A 146 19.16 -2.16 9.25
N ASP A 147 19.26 -2.03 10.57
CA ASP A 147 18.44 -1.13 11.36
C ASP A 147 18.98 0.31 11.36
N TRP A 148 18.36 1.18 12.16
CA TRP A 148 18.78 2.57 12.25
C TRP A 148 20.22 2.70 12.75
N THR A 149 20.59 1.94 13.78
CA THR A 149 21.91 1.95 14.40
C THR A 149 22.98 1.48 13.41
N GLU A 150 22.72 0.42 12.67
CA GLU A 150 23.67 -0.09 11.67
C GLU A 150 23.83 0.89 10.51
N LEU A 151 22.72 1.43 9.99
CA LEU A 151 22.76 2.33 8.83
C LEU A 151 23.47 3.65 9.13
N THR A 152 23.20 4.29 10.28
CA THR A 152 23.85 5.57 10.62
C THR A 152 25.35 5.40 10.83
N ASN A 153 25.81 4.25 11.31
CA ASN A 153 27.23 3.96 11.55
C ASN A 153 27.97 3.45 10.31
N CYS A 154 27.28 2.87 9.32
CA CYS A 154 27.91 2.22 8.16
C CYS A 154 27.76 2.99 6.84
N VAL A 155 26.61 3.64 6.59
CA VAL A 155 26.34 4.23 5.26
C VAL A 155 27.37 5.28 4.84
N PRO A 156 27.78 6.23 5.71
CA PRO A 156 28.77 7.25 5.33
C PRO A 156 30.08 6.63 4.82
N SER A 157 30.64 5.66 5.55
CA SER A 157 31.91 5.01 5.20
C SER A 157 31.83 4.20 3.91
N VAL A 158 30.71 3.51 3.66
CA VAL A 158 30.50 2.74 2.42
C VAL A 158 30.38 3.64 1.19
N VAL A 159 29.72 4.79 1.34
CA VAL A 159 29.54 5.76 0.24
C VAL A 159 30.87 6.40 -0.11
N ASP A 160 31.63 6.83 0.89
CA ASP A 160 32.93 7.48 0.70
C ASP A 160 33.98 6.51 0.14
N SER A 161 34.03 5.28 0.64
CA SER A 161 34.92 4.24 0.10
C SER A 161 34.67 3.99 -1.39
N LYS A 162 33.40 4.00 -1.82
CA LYS A 162 33.05 3.84 -3.23
C LYS A 162 33.41 5.06 -4.08
N LYS A 163 33.38 6.26 -3.52
CA LYS A 163 33.88 7.48 -4.18
C LYS A 163 35.40 7.40 -4.37
N GLU A 164 36.14 7.03 -3.31
CA GLU A 164 37.60 6.94 -3.35
C GLU A 164 38.12 5.88 -4.33
N VAL A 165 37.55 4.68 -4.33
CA VAL A 165 37.93 3.59 -5.27
C VAL A 165 37.80 4.03 -6.73
N ARG A 166 36.88 4.97 -7.04
CA ARG A 166 36.68 5.48 -8.40
C ARG A 166 37.61 6.60 -8.78
N LEU A 167 38.10 7.36 -7.81
CA LEU A 167 39.09 8.42 -8.04
C LEU A 167 40.49 7.85 -8.26
N ARG A 168 40.73 6.60 -7.85
CA ARG A 168 41.98 5.89 -8.16
C ARG A 168 42.04 5.56 -9.66
N PRO A 169 43.09 5.98 -10.39
CA PRO A 169 43.26 5.61 -11.79
C PRO A 169 43.35 4.08 -11.91
N SER A 170 42.67 3.52 -12.91
CA SER A 170 42.84 2.09 -13.24
C SER A 170 44.29 1.89 -13.67
N ARG A 171 45.02 1.06 -12.93
CA ARG A 171 46.41 0.72 -13.23
C ARG A 171 46.51 -0.15 -14.47
#